data_AF-A0A094EA90-F1
#
_entry.id   AF-A0A094EA90-F1
#
_cell.length_a   1.000
_cell.length_b   1.000
_cell.length_c   1.000
_cell.angle_alpha   90.00
_cell.angle_beta   90.00
_cell.angle_gamma   90.00
#
_symmetry.space_group_name_H-M   'P 1'
#
loop_
_entity.id
_entity.type
_entity.pdbx_description
1 polymer ?
#
loop_
_entity_poly.entity_id
_entity_poly.type
_entity_poly.pdbx_seq_one_letter_code
_entity_poly.pdbx_strand_id
1 'polypeptide(L)'
;MPIQRAKRAGRRSCITPAMDNALCDLLLEQPYLYRSEMADFLYRKFHKRISERSLGRFLRSIGWTRTMIHRIAQQRSADLRDYYLHKMSQYKSYQLVFVDESGCDGRAGYRRWGWSPKGSSPVQVTKFGRGKRWHIVPAYAQDGILLRRVYQGSTDSDLFEDFVAQLLHHCNPYPGPKSVIVMDNASWHHSDRIKQMCRDAGVVLEFLSPYSPDFNPIEEYFGVLKKFIKKKWHENEDFIAREFKMNLEWCVDVRTSPSVAVNLCQAPGTVLLKFSMSIPIYVSGIATLTIG
;
A
#
# COMPACT_ATOMS: atom_id res chain seq x y z
N MET A 1 -7.14 19.81 -57.66
CA MET A 1 -6.98 18.35 -57.45
C MET A 1 -6.14 18.12 -56.20
N PRO A 2 -6.68 17.55 -55.10
CA PRO A 2 -5.86 17.29 -53.91
C PRO A 2 -4.95 16.08 -54.16
N ILE A 3 -3.65 16.26 -53.94
CA ILE A 3 -2.63 15.23 -54.07
C ILE A 3 -2.84 14.20 -52.94
N GLN A 4 -3.38 13.03 -53.27
CA GLN A 4 -3.44 11.90 -52.34
C GLN A 4 -2.01 11.41 -52.05
N ARG A 5 -1.52 11.66 -50.82
CA ARG A 5 -0.26 11.05 -50.35
C ARG A 5 -0.50 9.56 -50.10
N ALA A 6 0.18 8.71 -50.86
CA ALA A 6 0.20 7.27 -50.63
C ALA A 6 0.63 6.95 -49.19
N LYS A 7 -0.13 6.07 -48.50
CA LYS A 7 0.30 5.47 -47.22
C LYS A 7 1.59 4.69 -47.48
N ARG A 8 2.74 5.21 -47.02
CA ARG A 8 4.01 4.48 -47.05
C ARG A 8 3.84 3.19 -46.24
N ALA A 9 3.98 2.03 -46.90
CA ALA A 9 4.06 0.75 -46.21
C ALA A 9 5.21 0.82 -45.19
N GLY A 10 4.89 0.63 -43.91
CA GLY A 10 5.88 0.66 -42.84
C GLY A 10 6.98 -0.39 -43.07
N ARG A 11 8.18 -0.10 -42.57
CA ARG A 11 9.32 -1.03 -42.58
C ARG A 11 8.88 -2.38 -42.01
N ARG A 12 9.15 -3.49 -42.74
CA ARG A 12 8.83 -4.86 -42.28
C ARG A 12 9.36 -5.05 -40.86
N SER A 13 8.50 -5.53 -39.96
CA SER A 13 8.88 -5.82 -38.57
C SER A 13 10.09 -6.75 -38.58
N CYS A 14 11.15 -6.38 -37.84
CA CYS A 14 12.33 -7.24 -37.66
C CYS A 14 12.04 -8.45 -36.77
N ILE A 15 10.86 -8.49 -36.15
CA ILE A 15 10.40 -9.53 -35.22
C ILE A 15 9.33 -10.31 -35.95
N THR A 16 9.57 -11.61 -36.09
CA THR A 16 8.63 -12.56 -36.71
C THR A 16 7.57 -12.98 -35.68
N PRO A 17 6.41 -13.52 -36.12
CA PRO A 17 5.40 -14.03 -35.19
C PRO A 17 5.93 -15.11 -34.22
N ALA A 18 6.89 -15.93 -34.66
CA ALA A 18 7.53 -16.93 -33.79
C ALA A 18 8.38 -16.28 -32.68
N MET A 19 9.05 -15.16 -32.99
CA MET A 19 9.82 -14.39 -32.01
C MET A 19 8.92 -13.60 -31.05
N ASP A 20 7.78 -13.13 -31.54
CA ASP A 20 6.73 -12.50 -30.74
C ASP A 20 6.20 -13.46 -29.67
N ASN A 21 5.67 -14.62 -30.09
CA ASN A 21 5.12 -15.62 -29.17
C ASN A 21 6.17 -16.05 -28.13
N ALA A 22 7.39 -16.38 -28.57
CA ALA A 22 8.46 -16.77 -27.66
C ALA A 22 8.86 -15.68 -26.66
N LEU A 23 8.75 -14.40 -27.04
CA LEU A 23 9.02 -13.28 -26.15
C LEU A 23 7.85 -13.07 -25.18
N CYS A 24 6.61 -13.20 -25.63
CA CYS A 24 5.43 -13.14 -24.78
C CYS A 24 5.44 -14.24 -23.72
N ASP A 25 5.70 -15.49 -24.10
CA ASP A 25 5.81 -16.63 -23.18
C ASP A 25 6.89 -16.39 -22.13
N LEU A 26 8.06 -15.93 -22.56
CA LEU A 26 9.16 -15.59 -21.66
C LEU A 26 8.77 -14.49 -20.66
N LEU A 27 8.03 -13.48 -21.10
CA LEU A 27 7.62 -12.38 -20.23
C LEU A 27 6.44 -12.74 -19.31
N LEU A 28 5.66 -13.78 -19.63
CA LEU A 28 4.66 -14.34 -18.71
C LEU A 28 5.34 -15.08 -17.55
N GLU A 29 6.46 -15.76 -17.82
CA GLU A 29 7.24 -16.44 -16.78
C GLU A 29 8.19 -15.49 -16.03
N GLN A 30 8.80 -14.55 -16.75
CA GLN A 30 9.84 -13.64 -16.25
C GLN A 30 9.54 -12.19 -16.65
N PRO A 31 8.52 -11.53 -16.04
CA PRO A 31 8.08 -10.18 -16.41
C PRO A 31 9.09 -9.07 -16.06
N TYR A 32 10.19 -9.41 -15.40
CA TYR A 32 11.18 -8.47 -14.86
C TYR A 32 12.44 -8.28 -15.72
N LEU A 33 12.50 -8.95 -16.88
CA LEU A 33 13.67 -8.88 -17.77
C LEU A 33 13.93 -7.45 -18.28
N TYR A 34 15.21 -7.11 -18.41
CA TYR A 34 15.67 -5.95 -19.13
C TYR A 34 15.57 -6.15 -20.64
N ARG A 35 15.50 -5.06 -21.41
CA ARG A 35 15.45 -5.13 -22.88
C ARG A 35 16.71 -5.75 -23.47
N SER A 36 17.86 -5.60 -22.81
CA SER A 36 19.11 -6.26 -23.18
C SER A 36 18.99 -7.78 -23.04
N GLU A 37 18.43 -8.27 -21.93
CA GLU A 37 18.21 -9.70 -21.68
C GLU A 37 17.21 -10.31 -22.65
N MET A 38 16.14 -9.57 -22.98
CA MET A 38 15.20 -9.97 -24.04
C MET A 38 15.86 -10.03 -25.43
N ALA A 39 16.77 -9.10 -25.74
CA ALA A 39 17.52 -9.12 -27.00
C ALA A 39 18.50 -10.31 -27.06
N ASP A 40 19.16 -10.62 -25.95
CA ASP A 40 20.03 -11.78 -25.82
C ASP A 40 19.26 -13.09 -25.96
N PHE A 41 18.06 -13.18 -25.38
CA PHE A 41 17.17 -14.33 -25.57
C PHE A 41 16.82 -14.56 -27.05
N LEU A 42 16.42 -13.50 -27.76
CA LEU A 42 16.10 -13.59 -29.19
C LEU A 42 17.33 -13.94 -30.04
N TYR A 43 18.52 -13.47 -29.64
CA TYR A 43 19.76 -13.88 -30.28
C TYR A 43 20.10 -15.36 -30.02
N ARG A 44 19.93 -15.86 -28.79
CA ARG A 44 20.21 -17.26 -28.45
C ARG A 44 19.23 -18.23 -29.13
N LYS A 45 17.94 -17.88 -29.18
CA LYS A 45 16.89 -18.77 -29.70
C LYS A 45 16.69 -18.68 -31.22
N PHE A 46 16.86 -17.50 -31.81
CA PHE A 46 16.57 -17.27 -33.24
C PHE A 46 17.78 -16.74 -34.02
N HIS A 47 18.96 -16.65 -33.40
CA HIS A 47 20.20 -16.11 -33.99
C HIS A 47 20.03 -14.70 -34.58
N LYS A 48 19.06 -13.94 -34.05
CA LYS A 48 18.71 -12.62 -34.53
C LYS A 48 19.09 -11.54 -33.53
N ARG A 49 20.04 -10.68 -33.91
CA ARG A 49 20.37 -9.48 -33.14
C ARG A 49 19.32 -8.41 -33.35
N ILE A 50 18.60 -8.07 -32.29
CA ILE A 50 17.63 -6.96 -32.27
C ILE A 50 18.14 -5.91 -31.30
N SER A 51 18.12 -4.64 -31.70
CA SER A 51 18.49 -3.55 -30.80
C SER A 51 17.39 -3.32 -29.75
N GLU A 52 17.77 -2.95 -28.54
CA GLU A 52 16.84 -2.62 -27.44
C GLU A 52 15.79 -1.58 -27.84
N ARG A 53 16.16 -0.62 -28.71
CA ARG A 53 15.26 0.40 -29.23
C ARG A 53 14.18 -0.19 -30.14
N SER A 54 14.52 -1.19 -30.94
CA SER A 54 13.56 -1.90 -31.82
C SER A 54 12.62 -2.76 -30.98
N LEU A 55 13.17 -3.48 -30.00
CA LEU A 55 12.40 -4.26 -29.03
C LEU A 55 11.42 -3.37 -28.24
N GLY A 56 11.86 -2.21 -27.78
CA GLY A 56 11.00 -1.26 -27.07
C GLY A 56 9.87 -0.68 -27.93
N ARG A 57 10.07 -0.50 -29.25
CA ARG A 57 8.99 -0.11 -30.17
C ARG A 57 8.02 -1.26 -30.39
N PHE A 58 8.54 -2.47 -30.52
CA PHE A 58 7.75 -3.67 -30.71
C PHE A 58 6.84 -3.97 -29.51
N LEU A 59 7.39 -3.99 -28.30
CA LEU A 59 6.61 -4.18 -27.07
C LEU A 59 5.45 -3.17 -26.98
N ARG A 60 5.71 -1.89 -27.31
CA ARG A 60 4.65 -0.87 -27.37
C ARG A 60 3.60 -1.16 -28.43
N SER A 61 3.98 -1.66 -29.61
CA SER A 61 3.02 -1.99 -30.66
C SER A 61 2.11 -3.16 -30.33
N ILE A 62 2.56 -4.08 -29.47
CA ILE A 62 1.75 -5.21 -28.96
C ILE A 62 1.05 -4.89 -27.64
N GLY A 63 1.08 -3.63 -27.18
CA GLY A 63 0.39 -3.18 -25.95
C GLY A 63 1.14 -3.45 -24.65
N TRP A 64 2.37 -3.97 -24.70
CA TRP A 64 3.19 -4.21 -23.52
C TRP A 64 3.88 -2.94 -23.06
N THR A 65 3.67 -2.58 -21.79
CA THR A 65 4.28 -1.41 -21.16
C THR A 65 4.99 -1.80 -19.88
N ARG A 66 6.05 -1.06 -19.53
CA ARG A 66 6.78 -1.30 -18.29
C ARG A 66 6.02 -0.64 -17.14
N THR A 67 5.37 -1.45 -16.31
CA THR A 67 4.68 -1.03 -15.10
C THR A 67 5.53 -1.31 -13.86
N MET A 68 5.08 -0.84 -12.70
CA MET A 68 5.75 -1.10 -11.43
C MET A 68 5.67 -2.60 -11.09
N ILE A 69 6.82 -3.21 -10.75
CA ILE A 69 6.86 -4.60 -10.29
C ILE A 69 6.41 -4.63 -8.82
N HIS A 70 5.34 -5.35 -8.55
CA HIS A 70 4.93 -5.68 -7.18
C HIS A 70 5.65 -6.95 -6.74
N ARG A 71 6.58 -6.83 -5.80
CA ARG A 71 7.27 -7.99 -5.23
C ARG A 71 6.37 -8.63 -4.19
N ILE A 72 6.03 -9.90 -4.40
CA ILE A 72 5.29 -10.72 -3.45
C ILE A 72 6.28 -11.66 -2.77
N ALA A 73 6.24 -11.74 -1.44
CA ALA A 73 7.10 -12.66 -0.70
C ALA A 73 6.75 -14.11 -1.04
N GLN A 74 7.74 -14.94 -1.34
CA GLN A 74 7.54 -16.37 -1.65
C GLN A 74 6.91 -17.15 -0.48
N GLN A 75 7.11 -16.68 0.75
CA GLN A 75 6.56 -17.25 1.99
C GLN A 75 5.07 -16.91 2.20
N ARG A 76 4.46 -16.11 1.32
CA ARG A 76 3.03 -15.76 1.38
C ARG A 76 2.18 -16.95 0.94
N SER A 77 1.42 -17.53 1.87
CA SER A 77 0.48 -18.62 1.60
C SER A 77 -0.89 -18.07 1.19
N ALA A 78 -1.48 -18.62 0.12
CA ALA A 78 -2.84 -18.28 -0.32
C ALA A 78 -3.88 -18.77 0.71
N ASP A 79 -3.72 -20.00 1.21
CA ASP A 79 -4.65 -20.62 2.16
C ASP A 79 -4.75 -19.83 3.47
N LEU A 80 -3.61 -19.36 3.99
CA LEU A 80 -3.60 -18.54 5.22
C LEU A 80 -4.32 -17.20 5.02
N ARG A 81 -4.25 -16.64 3.81
CA ARG A 81 -4.94 -15.39 3.48
C ARG A 81 -6.43 -15.59 3.32
N ASP A 82 -6.84 -16.68 2.67
CA ASP A 82 -8.25 -17.01 2.51
C ASP A 82 -8.89 -17.32 3.87
N TYR A 83 -8.18 -18.05 4.74
CA TYR A 83 -8.59 -18.25 6.13
C TYR A 83 -8.71 -16.92 6.89
N TYR A 84 -7.71 -16.04 6.77
CA TYR A 84 -7.76 -14.71 7.38
C TYR A 84 -8.96 -13.89 6.89
N LEU A 85 -9.22 -13.86 5.59
CA LEU A 85 -10.37 -13.15 5.01
C LEU A 85 -11.70 -13.72 5.52
N HIS A 86 -11.83 -15.05 5.56
CA HIS A 86 -12.99 -15.71 6.13
C HIS A 86 -13.18 -15.32 7.61
N LYS A 87 -12.11 -15.31 8.41
CA LYS A 87 -12.15 -14.89 9.81
C LYS A 87 -12.59 -13.42 9.95
N MET A 88 -11.99 -12.52 9.18
CA MET A 88 -12.31 -11.08 9.22
C MET A 88 -13.71 -10.76 8.71
N SER A 89 -14.30 -11.60 7.84
CA SER A 89 -15.66 -11.41 7.33
C SER A 89 -16.74 -11.47 8.42
N GLN A 90 -16.40 -12.03 9.59
CA GLN A 90 -17.30 -12.11 10.75
C GLN A 90 -17.44 -10.76 11.45
N TYR A 91 -16.46 -9.87 11.30
CA TYR A 91 -16.42 -8.58 11.95
C TYR A 91 -16.98 -7.47 11.06
N LYS A 92 -17.57 -6.46 11.68
CA LYS A 92 -17.99 -5.22 11.00
C LYS A 92 -16.86 -4.20 11.07
N SER A 93 -16.76 -3.33 10.06
CA SER A 93 -15.70 -2.33 9.96
C SER A 93 -15.58 -1.43 11.20
N TYR A 94 -16.70 -1.05 11.81
CA TYR A 94 -16.73 -0.19 13.01
C TYR A 94 -16.29 -0.91 14.29
N GLN A 95 -16.16 -2.25 14.28
CA GLN A 95 -15.65 -3.05 15.39
C GLN A 95 -14.12 -3.12 15.37
N LEU A 96 -13.49 -2.89 14.22
CA LEU A 96 -12.07 -3.13 14.00
C LEU A 96 -11.21 -1.91 14.38
N VAL A 97 -10.11 -2.18 15.07
CA VAL A 97 -9.03 -1.23 15.36
C VAL A 97 -7.71 -1.86 14.93
N PHE A 98 -7.05 -1.27 13.95
CA PHE A 98 -5.77 -1.73 13.41
C PHE A 98 -4.62 -1.05 14.14
N VAL A 99 -3.67 -1.84 14.63
CA VAL A 99 -2.46 -1.36 15.29
C VAL A 99 -1.26 -1.87 14.53
N ASP A 100 -0.36 -0.96 14.18
CA ASP A 100 0.87 -1.30 13.46
C ASP A 100 1.96 -0.27 13.77
N GLU A 101 3.20 -0.62 13.49
CA GLU A 101 4.35 0.24 13.69
C GLU A 101 4.94 0.68 12.35
N SER A 102 5.15 1.99 12.21
CA SER A 102 5.95 2.52 11.11
C SER A 102 7.15 3.29 11.61
N GLY A 103 8.33 2.86 11.18
CA GLY A 103 9.57 3.63 11.34
C GLY A 103 9.74 4.70 10.27
N CYS A 104 10.35 5.82 10.67
CA CYS A 104 10.86 6.85 9.77
C CYS A 104 12.30 7.17 10.17
N ASP A 105 13.21 7.10 9.20
CA ASP A 105 14.60 7.45 9.41
C ASP A 105 14.88 8.91 9.02
N GLY A 106 16.04 9.41 9.44
CA GLY A 106 16.58 10.71 9.02
C GLY A 106 16.83 10.84 7.51
N ARG A 107 16.54 9.82 6.70
CA ARG A 107 16.75 9.81 5.24
C ARG A 107 15.44 9.94 4.47
N ALA A 108 14.29 9.82 5.15
CA ALA A 108 12.96 9.90 4.53
C ALA A 108 12.71 11.19 3.74
N GLY A 109 13.43 12.27 4.07
CA GLY A 109 13.40 13.53 3.36
C GLY A 109 14.21 13.64 2.09
N TYR A 110 15.08 12.68 1.80
CA TYR A 110 15.91 12.77 0.61
C TYR A 110 15.04 12.76 -0.66
N ARG A 111 15.27 13.77 -1.49
CA ARG A 111 14.56 13.90 -2.75
C ARG A 111 15.26 13.02 -3.77
N ARG A 112 14.49 12.12 -4.39
CA ARG A 112 15.00 11.23 -5.45
C ARG A 112 15.31 12.00 -6.75
N TRP A 113 14.76 13.21 -6.89
CA TRP A 113 14.85 14.05 -8.08
C TRP A 113 15.26 15.46 -7.70
N GLY A 114 16.13 16.06 -8.53
CA GLY A 114 16.60 17.43 -8.41
C GLY A 114 16.78 18.03 -9.80
N TRP A 115 16.93 19.35 -9.87
CA TRP A 115 17.13 20.08 -11.12
C TRP A 115 18.58 20.50 -11.23
N SER A 116 19.17 20.35 -12.41
CA SER A 116 20.51 20.81 -12.76
C SER A 116 20.54 21.29 -14.21
N PRO A 117 21.52 22.16 -14.58
CA PRO A 117 21.80 22.46 -15.96
C PRO A 117 22.02 21.17 -16.79
N LYS A 118 21.64 21.22 -18.06
CA LYS A 118 21.82 20.07 -18.97
C LYS A 118 23.30 19.71 -19.06
N GLY A 119 23.63 18.45 -18.77
CA GLY A 119 25.01 17.95 -18.78
C GLY A 119 25.70 17.93 -17.41
N SER A 120 25.06 18.42 -16.35
CA SER A 120 25.55 18.27 -14.97
C SER A 120 24.58 17.46 -14.10
N SER A 121 25.12 16.76 -13.11
CA SER A 121 24.34 16.01 -12.14
C SER A 121 24.07 16.88 -10.91
N PRO A 122 22.82 16.94 -10.39
CA PRO A 122 22.54 17.67 -9.17
C PRO A 122 23.21 16.96 -7.98
N VAL A 123 23.89 17.72 -7.13
CA VAL A 123 24.58 17.19 -5.93
C VAL A 123 23.82 17.62 -4.69
N GLN A 124 23.38 16.64 -3.90
CA GLN A 124 22.82 16.87 -2.56
C GLN A 124 23.91 16.60 -1.52
N VAL A 125 24.47 17.66 -0.94
CA VAL A 125 25.41 17.54 0.20
C VAL A 125 24.61 17.31 1.47
N THR A 126 24.88 16.22 2.16
CA THR A 126 24.20 15.85 3.41
C THR A 126 25.20 15.33 4.43
N LYS A 127 24.87 15.44 5.72
CA LYS A 127 25.64 14.76 6.77
C LYS A 127 25.30 13.28 6.72
N PHE A 128 26.25 12.44 6.32
CA PHE A 128 26.10 10.99 6.31
C PHE A 128 26.21 10.43 7.74
N GLY A 129 25.20 10.70 8.58
CA GLY A 129 25.03 10.08 9.90
C GLY A 129 24.00 8.96 9.86
N ARG A 130 24.10 8.00 10.81
CA ARG A 130 22.92 7.24 11.24
C ARG A 130 22.02 8.22 12.00
N GLY A 131 21.14 8.92 11.28
CA GLY A 131 20.17 9.82 11.90
C GLY A 131 19.29 9.06 12.91
N LYS A 132 18.73 9.79 13.88
CA LYS A 132 17.80 9.22 14.87
C LYS A 132 16.60 8.61 14.13
N ARG A 133 16.30 7.33 14.40
CA ARG A 133 15.11 6.65 13.86
C ARG A 133 13.95 6.89 14.82
N TRP A 134 12.87 7.41 14.27
CA TRP A 134 11.61 7.63 14.97
C TRP A 134 10.63 6.54 14.58
N HIS A 135 9.82 6.12 15.54
CA HIS A 135 8.79 5.12 15.36
C HIS A 135 7.46 5.72 15.77
N ILE A 136 6.41 5.40 15.02
CA ILE A 136 5.02 5.70 15.39
C ILE A 136 4.24 4.40 15.45
N VAL A 137 3.44 4.27 16.51
CA VAL A 137 2.46 3.20 16.69
C VAL A 137 1.08 3.86 16.81
N PRO A 138 0.26 3.87 15.76
CA PRO A 138 -1.12 4.34 15.81
C PRO A 138 -2.09 3.18 16.01
N ALA A 139 -3.23 3.48 16.62
CA ALA A 139 -4.43 2.65 16.61
C ALA A 139 -5.46 3.30 15.69
N TYR A 140 -5.70 2.69 14.53
CA TYR A 140 -6.55 3.19 13.46
C TYR A 140 -7.88 2.47 13.41
N ALA A 141 -8.98 3.21 13.52
CA ALA A 141 -10.34 2.74 13.37
C ALA A 141 -11.01 3.42 12.16
N GLN A 142 -12.22 2.99 11.83
CA GLN A 142 -12.99 3.56 10.71
C GLN A 142 -13.18 5.08 10.81
N ASP A 143 -13.27 5.62 12.02
CA ASP A 143 -13.47 7.04 12.32
C ASP A 143 -12.16 7.82 12.53
N GLY A 144 -11.00 7.16 12.45
CA GLY A 144 -9.68 7.81 12.53
C GLY A 144 -8.74 7.17 13.54
N ILE A 145 -7.77 7.94 14.02
CA ILE A 145 -6.74 7.47 14.95
C ILE A 145 -7.23 7.64 16.38
N LEU A 146 -7.40 6.54 17.11
CA LEU A 146 -7.87 6.53 18.49
C LEU A 146 -6.76 6.89 19.48
N LEU A 147 -5.59 6.29 19.27
CA LEU A 147 -4.42 6.47 20.10
C LEU A 147 -3.17 6.43 19.22
N ARG A 148 -2.12 7.11 19.66
CA ARG A 148 -0.81 7.09 19.02
C ARG A 148 0.29 7.15 20.05
N ARG A 149 1.41 6.55 19.73
CA ARG A 149 2.66 6.73 20.47
C ARG A 149 3.80 6.96 19.51
N VAL A 150 4.65 7.92 19.84
CA VAL A 150 5.87 8.22 19.09
C VAL A 150 7.04 8.09 20.04
N TYR A 151 8.06 7.34 19.62
CA TYR A 151 9.27 7.14 20.41
C TYR A 151 10.49 7.01 19.49
N GLN A 152 11.65 7.07 20.11
CA GLN A 152 12.94 7.01 19.45
C GLN A 152 13.69 5.76 19.93
N GLY A 153 14.34 5.04 19.01
CA GLY A 153 15.06 3.79 19.34
C GLY A 153 14.25 2.55 18.99
N SER A 154 14.64 1.40 19.56
CA SER A 154 13.90 0.15 19.40
C SER A 154 12.62 0.17 20.24
N THR A 155 11.58 -0.48 19.75
CA THR A 155 10.38 -0.73 20.55
C THR A 155 10.76 -1.66 21.69
N ASP A 156 10.41 -1.24 22.89
CA ASP A 156 10.44 -2.06 24.09
C ASP A 156 9.10 -2.77 24.21
N SER A 157 9.10 -4.04 24.64
CA SER A 157 7.87 -4.78 24.89
C SER A 157 7.02 -4.05 25.94
N ASP A 158 7.64 -3.47 26.97
CA ASP A 158 6.95 -2.71 28.01
C ASP A 158 6.25 -1.47 27.45
N LEU A 159 6.90 -0.77 26.52
CA LEU A 159 6.32 0.41 25.86
C LEU A 159 5.10 0.02 25.02
N PHE A 160 5.13 -1.14 24.37
CA PHE A 160 3.99 -1.61 23.59
C PHE A 160 2.86 -2.11 24.48
N GLU A 161 3.15 -2.82 25.56
CA GLU A 161 2.15 -3.26 26.54
C GLU A 161 1.42 -2.07 27.18
N ASP A 162 2.16 -1.04 27.58
CA ASP A 162 1.58 0.20 28.10
C ASP A 162 0.74 0.94 27.06
N PHE A 163 1.10 0.84 25.77
CA PHE A 163 0.30 1.40 24.69
C PHE A 163 -1.03 0.65 24.55
N VAL A 164 -1.00 -0.69 24.59
CA VAL A 164 -2.22 -1.51 24.53
C VAL A 164 -3.11 -1.25 25.74
N ALA A 165 -2.54 -1.19 26.95
CA ALA A 165 -3.30 -0.88 28.16
C ALA A 165 -4.07 0.45 28.04
N GLN A 166 -3.43 1.49 27.49
CA GLN A 166 -4.09 2.77 27.23
C GLN A 166 -5.12 2.68 26.10
N LEU A 167 -4.83 1.92 25.04
CA LEU A 167 -5.76 1.72 23.92
C LEU A 167 -7.06 1.06 24.38
N LEU A 168 -6.99 0.12 25.31
CA LEU A 168 -8.17 -0.59 25.82
C LEU A 168 -9.20 0.34 26.47
N HIS A 169 -8.80 1.50 27.01
CA HIS A 169 -9.73 2.52 27.51
C HIS A 169 -10.59 3.16 26.41
N HIS A 170 -10.18 3.05 25.14
CA HIS A 170 -10.90 3.52 23.97
C HIS A 170 -11.68 2.41 23.24
N CYS A 171 -11.60 1.18 23.74
CA CYS A 171 -12.26 0.01 23.18
C CYS A 171 -13.53 -0.33 23.98
N ASN A 172 -14.42 -1.10 23.35
CA ASN A 172 -15.60 -1.67 24.03
C ASN A 172 -15.52 -3.19 24.02
N PRO A 173 -16.21 -3.89 24.93
CA PRO A 173 -16.36 -5.34 24.86
C PRO A 173 -17.03 -5.78 23.55
N TYR A 174 -16.58 -6.90 23.00
CA TYR A 174 -17.18 -7.50 21.80
C TYR A 174 -18.63 -7.94 22.08
N PRO A 175 -19.60 -7.71 21.16
CA PRO A 175 -19.50 -7.24 19.77
C PRO A 175 -19.72 -5.72 19.57
N GLY A 176 -19.38 -4.88 20.55
CA GLY A 176 -19.51 -3.42 20.44
C GLY A 176 -18.61 -2.77 19.38
N PRO A 177 -18.73 -1.45 19.14
CA PRO A 177 -17.78 -0.74 18.28
C PRO A 177 -16.37 -0.74 18.89
N LYS A 178 -15.34 -0.73 18.05
CA LYS A 178 -13.92 -0.72 18.47
C LYS A 178 -13.57 -1.85 19.46
N SER A 179 -14.14 -3.04 19.24
CA SER A 179 -14.02 -4.19 20.14
C SER A 179 -13.09 -5.30 19.64
N VAL A 180 -12.47 -5.12 18.48
CA VAL A 180 -11.56 -6.08 17.87
C VAL A 180 -10.27 -5.35 17.52
N ILE A 181 -9.16 -5.71 18.16
CA ILE A 181 -7.85 -5.17 17.84
C ILE A 181 -7.15 -6.13 16.87
N VAL A 182 -6.69 -5.60 15.74
CA VAL A 182 -5.94 -6.33 14.71
C VAL A 182 -4.50 -5.82 14.72
N MET A 183 -3.53 -6.73 14.93
CA MET A 183 -2.10 -6.43 14.94
C MET A 183 -1.36 -7.21 13.85
N ASP A 184 -0.17 -6.77 13.46
CA ASP A 184 0.72 -7.58 12.64
C ASP A 184 1.24 -8.81 13.42
N ASN A 185 1.78 -9.80 12.71
CA ASN A 185 2.21 -11.06 13.32
C ASN A 185 3.66 -11.03 13.84
N ALA A 186 4.22 -9.85 14.13
CA ALA A 186 5.58 -9.77 14.65
C ALA A 186 5.67 -10.38 16.07
N SER A 187 6.79 -11.05 16.35
CA SER A 187 6.95 -11.92 17.54
C SER A 187 6.71 -11.22 18.87
N TRP A 188 7.02 -9.93 18.97
CA TRP A 188 6.80 -9.09 20.15
C TRP A 188 5.33 -8.74 20.43
N HIS A 189 4.40 -8.92 19.48
CA HIS A 189 2.96 -8.71 19.73
C HIS A 189 2.31 -9.94 20.38
N HIS A 190 3.03 -11.05 20.48
CA HIS A 190 2.55 -12.29 21.08
C HIS A 190 2.76 -12.38 22.60
N SER A 191 3.03 -11.25 23.28
CA SER A 191 3.12 -11.23 24.74
C SER A 191 1.83 -11.77 25.36
N ASP A 192 1.97 -12.72 26.27
CA ASP A 192 0.83 -13.30 26.98
C ASP A 192 0.10 -12.26 27.85
N ARG A 193 0.82 -11.21 28.29
CA ARG A 193 0.25 -10.08 29.00
C ARG A 193 -0.73 -9.30 28.12
N ILE A 194 -0.40 -9.06 26.86
CA ILE A 194 -1.31 -8.39 25.90
C ILE A 194 -2.58 -9.21 25.70
N LYS A 195 -2.43 -10.51 25.47
CA LYS A 195 -3.57 -11.42 25.32
C LYS A 195 -4.46 -11.41 26.55
N GLN A 196 -3.86 -11.38 27.76
CA GLN A 196 -4.61 -11.34 29.01
C GLN A 196 -5.36 -10.00 29.17
N MET A 197 -4.69 -8.86 28.97
CA MET A 197 -5.33 -7.54 29.06
C MET A 197 -6.52 -7.40 28.10
N CYS A 198 -6.38 -7.87 26.86
CA CYS A 198 -7.49 -7.86 25.89
C CYS A 198 -8.65 -8.76 26.35
N ARG A 199 -8.36 -9.97 26.85
CA ARG A 199 -9.39 -10.87 27.40
C ARG A 199 -10.14 -10.25 28.58
N ASP A 200 -9.42 -9.66 29.53
CA ASP A 200 -10.01 -9.04 30.71
C ASP A 200 -10.90 -7.84 30.36
N ALA A 201 -10.53 -7.10 29.31
CA ALA A 201 -11.32 -6.00 28.76
C ALA A 201 -12.50 -6.47 27.86
N GLY A 202 -12.62 -7.78 27.58
CA GLY A 202 -13.62 -8.31 26.64
C GLY A 202 -13.38 -7.95 25.18
N VAL A 203 -12.15 -7.57 24.82
CA VAL A 203 -11.72 -7.17 23.48
C VAL A 203 -11.10 -8.35 22.76
N VAL A 204 -11.54 -8.60 21.52
CA VAL A 204 -10.98 -9.68 20.69
C VAL A 204 -9.65 -9.24 20.11
N LEU A 205 -8.62 -10.08 20.24
CA LEU A 205 -7.31 -9.85 19.65
C LEU A 205 -7.11 -10.74 18.41
N GLU A 206 -6.78 -10.12 17.30
CA GLU A 206 -6.58 -10.74 16.00
C GLU A 206 -5.22 -10.39 15.40
N PHE A 207 -4.67 -11.31 14.62
CA PHE A 207 -3.38 -11.12 13.94
C PHE A 207 -3.52 -11.20 12.43
N LEU A 208 -2.80 -10.33 11.72
CA LEU A 208 -2.73 -10.34 10.26
C LEU A 208 -2.11 -11.65 9.75
N SER A 209 -2.60 -12.11 8.60
CA SER A 209 -1.90 -13.17 7.85
C SER A 209 -0.45 -12.73 7.55
N PRO A 210 0.55 -13.61 7.69
CA PRO A 210 1.93 -13.30 7.34
C PRO A 210 2.07 -12.67 5.94
N TYR A 211 2.98 -11.71 5.81
CA TYR A 211 3.31 -11.03 4.53
C TYR A 211 2.09 -10.46 3.77
N SER A 212 1.08 -9.99 4.49
CA SER A 212 -0.17 -9.44 3.94
C SER A 212 -0.44 -7.99 4.35
N PRO A 213 0.51 -7.05 4.13
CA PRO A 213 0.31 -5.64 4.47
C PRO A 213 -0.85 -5.01 3.69
N ASP A 214 -1.22 -5.59 2.53
CA ASP A 214 -2.39 -5.18 1.75
C ASP A 214 -3.73 -5.39 2.47
N PHE A 215 -3.76 -6.13 3.57
CA PHE A 215 -4.93 -6.28 4.44
C PHE A 215 -4.95 -5.31 5.62
N ASN A 216 -3.93 -4.45 5.75
CA ASN A 216 -3.83 -3.50 6.83
C ASN A 216 -4.17 -2.07 6.35
N PRO A 217 -5.37 -1.53 6.65
CA PRO A 217 -5.76 -0.19 6.19
C PRO A 217 -4.85 0.93 6.69
N ILE A 218 -4.11 0.71 7.80
CA ILE A 218 -3.19 1.70 8.36
C ILE A 218 -2.01 2.02 7.43
N GLU A 219 -1.71 1.16 6.46
CA GLU A 219 -0.66 1.40 5.46
C GLU A 219 -0.98 2.61 4.57
N GLU A 220 -2.27 2.86 4.30
CA GLU A 220 -2.69 4.07 3.59
C GLU A 220 -2.40 5.32 4.41
N TYR A 221 -2.71 5.27 5.72
CA TYR A 221 -2.39 6.33 6.68
C TYR A 221 -0.88 6.60 6.73
N PHE A 222 -0.04 5.55 6.81
CA PHE A 222 1.41 5.71 6.75
C PHE A 222 1.89 6.32 5.42
N GLY A 223 1.26 5.95 4.31
CA GLY A 223 1.54 6.53 3.00
C GLY A 223 1.28 8.04 2.95
N VAL A 224 0.17 8.50 3.54
CA VAL A 224 -0.16 9.93 3.65
C VAL A 224 0.82 10.65 4.57
N LEU A 225 1.07 10.10 5.76
CA LEU A 225 1.98 10.68 6.75
C LEU A 225 3.40 10.85 6.20
N LYS A 226 3.96 9.82 5.55
CA LYS A 226 5.31 9.86 4.96
C LYS A 226 5.40 10.88 3.82
N LYS A 227 4.36 11.02 2.99
CA LYS A 227 4.29 12.05 1.94
C LYS A 227 4.31 13.45 2.55
N PHE A 228 3.55 13.67 3.63
CA PHE A 228 3.50 14.94 4.34
C PHE A 228 4.89 15.31 4.91
N ILE A 229 5.51 14.40 5.66
CA ILE A 229 6.85 14.58 6.23
C ILE A 229 7.87 14.95 5.14
N LYS A 230 7.82 14.24 4.01
CA LYS A 230 8.73 14.51 2.89
C LYS A 230 8.55 15.89 2.28
N LYS A 231 7.30 16.40 2.19
CA LYS A 231 7.02 17.75 1.67
C LYS A 231 7.61 18.83 2.57
N LYS A 232 7.60 18.59 3.88
CA LYS A 232 7.95 19.54 4.92
C LYS A 232 9.36 19.38 5.48
N TRP A 233 10.17 18.51 4.88
CA TRP A 233 11.50 18.12 5.38
C TRP A 233 12.49 19.28 5.63
N HIS A 234 12.38 20.37 4.89
CA HIS A 234 13.31 21.49 5.02
C HIS A 234 13.05 22.38 6.25
N GLU A 235 12.01 22.10 7.04
CA GLU A 235 11.62 22.88 8.22
C GLU A 235 12.41 22.49 9.50
N ASN A 236 13.59 21.85 9.37
CA ASN A 236 14.55 21.33 10.38
C ASN A 236 14.27 19.92 10.96
N GLU A 237 15.30 19.28 11.55
CA GLU A 237 15.17 17.94 12.18
C GLU A 237 14.21 17.93 13.39
N ASP A 238 14.21 19.01 14.18
CA ASP A 238 13.28 19.19 15.31
C ASP A 238 11.81 19.27 14.87
N PHE A 239 11.57 19.68 13.63
CA PHE A 239 10.25 19.71 13.03
C PHE A 239 9.75 18.29 12.73
N ILE A 240 10.60 17.34 12.33
CA ILE A 240 10.18 15.95 12.14
C ILE A 240 9.74 15.33 13.48
N ALA A 241 10.52 15.55 14.54
CA ALA A 241 10.19 15.09 15.89
C ALA A 241 8.90 15.75 16.43
N ARG A 242 8.73 17.06 16.20
CA ARG A 242 7.50 17.78 16.54
C ARG A 242 6.31 17.35 15.71
N GLU A 243 6.44 17.12 14.41
CA GLU A 243 5.30 16.78 13.55
C GLU A 243 4.85 15.32 13.70
N PHE A 244 5.75 14.37 13.96
CA PHE A 244 5.30 13.05 14.42
C PHE A 244 4.46 13.17 15.71
N LYS A 245 4.83 14.10 16.60
CA LYS A 245 4.15 14.37 17.87
C LYS A 245 2.89 15.25 17.73
N MET A 246 2.85 16.20 16.81
CA MET A 246 1.82 17.26 16.68
C MET A 246 0.84 16.99 15.53
N ASN A 247 1.26 16.36 14.43
CA ASN A 247 0.46 16.24 13.21
C ASN A 247 -0.50 15.04 13.21
N LEU A 248 -1.36 14.93 14.22
CA LEU A 248 -2.56 14.09 14.11
C LEU A 248 -3.89 14.80 14.38
N GLU A 249 -3.90 16.09 14.73
CA GLU A 249 -5.17 16.84 14.70
C GLU A 249 -5.65 17.06 13.25
N TRP A 250 -4.74 17.05 12.26
CA TRP A 250 -5.07 17.31 10.86
C TRP A 250 -5.57 16.11 10.04
N CYS A 251 -5.57 14.89 10.60
CA CYS A 251 -6.19 13.74 9.93
C CYS A 251 -7.70 13.62 10.20
N VAL A 252 -8.21 14.35 11.19
CA VAL A 252 -9.65 14.47 11.47
C VAL A 252 -10.25 15.65 10.70
N ASP A 253 -9.50 16.73 10.48
CA ASP A 253 -10.07 17.99 9.98
C ASP A 253 -10.19 18.12 8.44
N VAL A 254 -9.65 17.18 7.67
CA VAL A 254 -9.85 17.17 6.19
C VAL A 254 -11.23 16.60 5.80
N ARG A 255 -11.99 16.01 6.75
CA ARG A 255 -13.34 15.47 6.48
C ARG A 255 -14.49 16.32 7.03
N THR A 256 -14.20 17.39 7.78
CA THR A 256 -15.20 18.22 8.46
C THR A 256 -15.42 19.60 7.85
N SER A 257 -14.89 19.88 6.65
CA SER A 257 -15.26 21.07 5.87
C SER A 257 -16.10 20.67 4.65
N PRO A 258 -17.40 21.04 4.57
CA PRO A 258 -18.32 20.62 3.50
C PRO A 258 -17.92 21.09 2.09
N SER A 259 -16.92 21.96 1.97
CA SER A 259 -16.54 22.62 0.72
C SER A 259 -15.40 21.94 -0.07
N VAL A 260 -14.82 20.84 0.44
CA VAL A 260 -13.77 20.06 -0.29
C VAL A 260 -14.27 18.65 -0.67
N ALA A 261 -15.56 18.37 -0.52
CA ALA A 261 -16.18 17.08 -0.87
C ALA A 261 -16.34 16.84 -2.38
N VAL A 262 -15.82 17.71 -3.25
CA VAL A 262 -15.86 17.52 -4.70
C VAL A 262 -14.43 17.55 -5.21
N ASN A 263 -13.84 16.36 -5.43
CA ASN A 263 -12.80 16.04 -6.44
C ASN A 263 -11.82 14.90 -6.08
N LEU A 264 -12.11 14.04 -5.09
CA LEU A 264 -11.38 12.77 -4.93
C LEU A 264 -12.13 11.52 -5.41
N CYS A 265 -13.37 11.67 -5.92
CA CYS A 265 -14.19 10.56 -6.43
C CYS A 265 -14.09 10.28 -7.95
N GLN A 266 -13.10 10.81 -8.68
CA GLN A 266 -13.00 10.57 -10.14
C GLN A 266 -11.62 10.14 -10.67
N ALA A 267 -10.74 9.62 -9.82
CA ALA A 267 -9.55 8.92 -10.30
C ALA A 267 -9.87 7.42 -10.50
N PRO A 268 -9.81 6.87 -11.73
CA PRO A 268 -9.98 5.43 -11.94
C PRO A 268 -8.76 4.71 -11.35
N GLY A 269 -8.97 3.93 -10.27
CA GLY A 269 -7.94 3.09 -9.68
C GLY A 269 -7.85 3.09 -8.16
N THR A 270 -8.67 3.85 -7.43
CA THR A 270 -8.73 3.75 -5.96
C THR A 270 -9.48 2.49 -5.57
N VAL A 271 -8.80 1.60 -4.83
CA VAL A 271 -9.39 0.41 -4.21
C VAL A 271 -10.32 0.88 -3.08
N LEU A 272 -11.53 1.25 -3.44
CA LEU A 272 -12.65 1.34 -2.52
C LEU A 272 -12.91 -0.05 -1.96
N LEU A 273 -12.77 -0.19 -0.63
CA LEU A 273 -13.55 -1.08 0.23
C LEU A 273 -14.09 -2.36 -0.46
N LYS A 274 -13.23 -3.38 -0.62
CA LYS A 274 -13.69 -4.75 -0.93
C LYS A 274 -14.24 -5.50 0.31
N PHE A 275 -14.99 -4.81 1.16
CA PHE A 275 -15.69 -5.42 2.30
C PHE A 275 -17.20 -5.13 2.32
N SER A 276 -17.77 -4.59 1.24
CA SER A 276 -19.22 -4.51 1.06
C SER A 276 -19.58 -5.01 -0.34
N MET A 277 -20.69 -5.76 -0.41
CA MET A 277 -21.26 -6.44 -1.59
C MET A 277 -20.70 -7.83 -1.92
N SER A 278 -21.09 -8.82 -1.13
CA SER A 278 -21.47 -10.15 -1.63
C SER A 278 -22.23 -10.91 -0.53
N ILE A 279 -23.48 -10.51 -0.27
CA ILE A 279 -24.45 -11.36 0.44
C ILE A 279 -25.71 -11.37 -0.44
N PRO A 280 -26.10 -12.51 -1.03
CA PRO A 280 -27.34 -12.61 -1.81
C PRO A 280 -28.53 -12.59 -0.84
N ILE A 281 -29.35 -11.55 -0.92
CA ILE A 281 -30.64 -11.49 -0.23
C ILE A 281 -31.60 -12.36 -1.06
N TYR A 282 -31.86 -13.57 -0.57
CA TYR A 282 -33.07 -14.32 -0.92
C TYR A 282 -34.26 -13.52 -0.36
N VAL A 283 -35.12 -12.98 -1.23
CA VAL A 283 -36.42 -12.43 -0.82
C VAL A 283 -37.48 -13.47 -1.19
N SER A 284 -37.89 -14.24 -0.19
CA SER A 284 -39.14 -14.99 -0.19
C SER A 284 -40.30 -14.08 0.21
N GLY A 285 -41.34 -14.05 -0.62
CA GLY A 285 -42.70 -14.24 -0.14
C GLY A 285 -43.59 -13.02 0.20
N ILE A 286 -44.72 -12.97 -0.53
CA ILE A 286 -46.10 -12.94 0.00
C ILE A 286 -46.70 -11.56 0.39
N ALA A 287 -47.57 -11.11 -0.51
CA ALA A 287 -48.98 -10.72 -0.34
C ALA A 287 -49.41 -9.36 0.27
N THR A 288 -50.37 -8.77 -0.48
CA THR A 288 -51.57 -8.01 -0.04
C THR A 288 -51.34 -6.66 0.66
N LEU A 289 -52.14 -5.60 0.54
CA LEU A 289 -53.52 -5.38 0.10
C LEU A 289 -53.68 -3.88 -0.27
N THR A 290 -54.51 -3.62 -1.28
CA THR A 290 -55.38 -2.48 -1.62
C THR A 290 -55.50 -1.26 -0.68
N ILE A 291 -55.64 -0.05 -1.28
CA ILE A 291 -56.77 0.93 -1.19
C ILE A 291 -56.24 2.35 -1.40
N GLY A 292 -56.86 3.10 -2.33
CA GLY A 292 -56.73 4.54 -2.49
C GLY A 292 -56.75 4.99 -3.95
#